data_AF-A0A966QP66-F1
#
_entry.id   AF-A0A966QP66-F1
#
_cell.length_a   1.000
_cell.length_b   1.000
_cell.length_c   1.000
_cell.angle_alpha   90.00
_cell.angle_beta   90.00
_cell.angle_gamma   90.00
#
_symmetry.space_group_name_H-M   'P 1'
#
loop_
_entity.id
_entity.type
_entity.pdbx_description
1 polymer ?
#
loop_
_entity_poly.entity_id
_entity_poly.type
_entity_poly.pdbx_seq_one_letter_code
_entity_poly.pdbx_strand_id
1 'polypeptide(L)'
;MLWCAAFAGGMLTCKIDPECFRRFLRSMTMDLTVEKYETWADLLVYMDGSAAVIGEMMLPILEPTNAAAIGPARDLGNAFQLTNFLRDVNEDLDRGRVYIPQEDVRRFGVDLSERRCSPQFVELMKFEIARCRELYRSADEGLALLPPQSARSIGAARVL
;
A
#
# COMPACT_ATOMS: atom_id res chain seq x y z
N MET A 1 24.10 -15.92 2.00
CA MET A 1 23.78 -17.03 1.06
C MET A 1 22.53 -17.83 1.45
N LEU A 2 22.25 -18.11 2.74
CA LEU A 2 21.00 -18.81 3.12
C LEU A 2 19.69 -18.04 2.79
N TRP A 3 19.70 -16.71 2.90
CA TRP A 3 18.52 -15.87 2.62
C TRP A 3 18.06 -15.96 1.16
N CYS A 4 18.97 -15.89 0.20
CA CYS A 4 18.63 -16.01 -1.23
C CYS A 4 18.09 -17.40 -1.58
N ALA A 5 18.58 -18.46 -0.91
CA ALA A 5 18.10 -19.82 -1.15
C ALA A 5 16.71 -20.07 -0.57
N ALA A 6 16.39 -19.55 0.62
CA ALA A 6 15.05 -19.62 1.20
C ALA A 6 14.04 -18.78 0.40
N PHE A 7 14.45 -17.61 -0.06
CA PHE A 7 13.64 -16.74 -0.92
C PHE A 7 13.36 -17.38 -2.29
N ALA A 8 14.38 -17.89 -2.97
CA ALA A 8 14.22 -18.61 -4.24
C ALA A 8 13.41 -19.90 -4.08
N GLY A 9 13.59 -20.61 -2.95
CA GLY A 9 12.79 -21.78 -2.59
C GLY A 9 11.32 -21.44 -2.43
N GLY A 10 10.99 -20.41 -1.63
CA GLY A 10 9.62 -19.93 -1.45
C GLY A 10 8.97 -19.45 -2.75
N MET A 11 9.70 -18.74 -3.61
CA MET A 11 9.22 -18.32 -4.93
C MET A 11 8.82 -19.51 -5.82
N LEU A 12 9.64 -20.55 -5.84
CA LEU A 12 9.40 -21.75 -6.66
C LEU A 12 8.29 -22.63 -6.07
N THR A 13 8.23 -22.75 -4.75
CA THR A 13 7.21 -23.55 -4.06
C THR A 13 5.82 -22.88 -4.12
N CYS A 14 5.76 -21.55 -4.00
CA CYS A 14 4.51 -20.80 -3.99
C CYS A 14 4.12 -20.22 -5.37
N LYS A 15 4.89 -20.47 -6.44
CA LYS A 15 4.56 -20.02 -7.82
C LYS A 15 4.29 -18.52 -7.94
N ILE A 16 5.05 -17.69 -7.24
CA ILE A 16 4.93 -16.23 -7.31
C ILE A 16 5.49 -15.75 -8.66
N ASP A 17 4.76 -14.88 -9.36
CA ASP A 17 5.18 -14.33 -10.64
C ASP A 17 6.47 -13.50 -10.47
N PRO A 18 7.57 -13.80 -11.19
CA PRO A 18 8.79 -12.99 -11.19
C PRO A 18 8.57 -11.50 -11.47
N GLU A 19 7.53 -11.14 -12.22
CA GLU A 19 7.20 -9.74 -12.49
C GLU A 19 6.80 -8.97 -11.22
N CYS A 20 6.24 -9.65 -10.23
CA CYS A 20 5.94 -9.05 -8.94
C CYS A 20 7.22 -8.48 -8.29
N PHE A 21 8.34 -9.19 -8.40
CA PHE A 21 9.62 -8.75 -7.86
C PHE A 21 10.23 -7.60 -8.67
N ARG A 22 10.04 -7.58 -9.99
CA ARG A 22 10.51 -6.45 -10.81
C ARG A 22 9.77 -5.17 -10.45
N ARG A 23 8.45 -5.23 -10.30
CA ARG A 23 7.61 -4.11 -9.86
C ARG A 23 8.00 -3.63 -8.46
N PHE A 24 8.20 -4.56 -7.53
CA PHE A 24 8.71 -4.23 -6.20
C PHE A 24 10.06 -3.50 -6.23
N LEU A 25 11.06 -4.05 -6.92
CA LEU A 25 12.39 -3.45 -7.02
C LEU A 25 12.38 -2.10 -7.75
N ARG A 26 11.47 -1.89 -8.70
CA ARG A 26 11.25 -0.59 -9.34
C ARG A 26 10.81 0.46 -8.31
N SER A 27 9.84 0.16 -7.44
CA SER A 27 9.45 1.09 -6.38
C SER A 27 10.56 1.33 -5.36
N MET A 28 11.32 0.29 -4.98
CA MET A 28 12.50 0.47 -4.11
C MET A 28 13.58 1.36 -4.76
N THR A 29 13.68 1.37 -6.09
CA THR A 29 14.59 2.27 -6.81
C THR A 29 14.07 3.71 -6.79
N MET A 30 12.75 3.91 -6.91
CA MET A 30 12.13 5.23 -6.79
C MET A 30 12.42 5.87 -5.43
N ASP A 31 12.51 5.07 -4.36
CA ASP A 31 12.91 5.56 -3.04
C ASP A 31 14.30 6.19 -3.01
N LEU A 32 15.17 5.95 -3.99
CA LEU A 32 16.49 6.59 -4.01
C LEU A 32 16.45 8.03 -4.53
N THR A 33 15.41 8.41 -5.26
CA THR A 33 15.39 9.67 -6.04
C THR A 33 14.10 10.47 -5.95
N VAL A 34 12.99 9.87 -5.54
CA VAL A 34 11.67 10.51 -5.49
C VAL A 34 11.32 10.87 -4.06
N GLU A 35 11.19 12.17 -3.79
CA GLU A 35 10.89 12.70 -2.45
C GLU A 35 9.41 13.06 -2.28
N LYS A 36 8.71 13.40 -3.37
CA LYS A 36 7.33 13.88 -3.38
C LYS A 36 6.56 13.39 -4.60
N TYR A 37 5.26 13.21 -4.43
CA TYR A 37 4.34 12.80 -5.49
C TYR A 37 3.37 13.93 -5.82
N GLU A 38 3.32 14.33 -7.08
CA GLU A 38 2.53 15.49 -7.50
C GLU A 38 1.02 15.18 -7.44
N THR A 39 0.62 14.02 -7.95
CA THR A 39 -0.77 13.57 -8.00
C THR A 39 -1.00 12.23 -7.29
N TRP A 40 -2.26 11.92 -6.99
CA TRP A 40 -2.67 10.59 -6.51
C TRP A 40 -2.28 9.48 -7.51
N ALA A 41 -2.35 9.77 -8.81
CA ALA A 41 -1.94 8.82 -9.83
C ALA A 41 -0.43 8.51 -9.76
N ASP A 42 0.41 9.52 -9.50
CA ASP A 42 1.86 9.32 -9.33
C ASP A 42 2.15 8.48 -8.07
N LEU A 43 1.44 8.76 -6.98
CA LEU A 43 1.57 7.97 -5.75
C LEU A 43 1.14 6.52 -5.97
N LEU A 44 0.06 6.28 -6.72
CA LEU A 44 -0.38 4.92 -7.06
C LEU A 44 0.67 4.15 -7.87
N VAL A 45 1.44 4.81 -8.73
CA VAL A 45 2.55 4.16 -9.45
C VAL A 45 3.62 3.65 -8.48
N TYR A 46 3.94 4.43 -7.44
CA TYR A 46 4.84 3.97 -6.38
C TYR A 46 4.24 2.83 -5.56
N MET A 47 2.98 3.00 -5.12
CA MET A 47 2.26 2.03 -4.30
C MET A 47 2.02 0.69 -5.02
N ASP A 48 1.93 0.71 -6.36
CA ASP A 48 1.81 -0.51 -7.16
C ASP A 48 2.92 -1.52 -6.83
N GLY A 49 4.18 -1.05 -6.81
CA GLY A 49 5.32 -1.89 -6.48
C GLY A 49 5.67 -1.93 -4.99
N SER A 50 5.40 -0.88 -4.21
CA SER A 50 5.76 -0.90 -2.77
C SER A 50 4.77 -1.69 -1.92
N ALA A 51 3.53 -1.88 -2.39
CA ALA A 51 2.48 -2.51 -1.58
C ALA A 51 1.46 -3.36 -2.34
N ALA A 52 0.89 -2.88 -3.46
CA ALA A 52 -0.15 -3.62 -4.18
C ALA A 52 0.35 -5.01 -4.63
N VAL A 53 1.59 -5.04 -5.13
CA VAL A 53 2.26 -6.26 -5.57
C VAL A 53 2.48 -7.26 -4.44
N ILE A 54 2.60 -6.81 -3.18
CA ILE A 54 2.70 -7.73 -2.04
C ILE A 54 1.38 -8.49 -1.86
N GLY A 55 0.25 -7.83 -2.09
CA GLY A 55 -1.07 -8.49 -2.15
C GLY A 55 -1.10 -9.60 -3.20
N GLU A 56 -0.55 -9.35 -4.40
CA GLU A 56 -0.43 -10.36 -5.46
C GLU A 56 0.49 -11.52 -5.06
N MET A 57 1.63 -11.23 -4.45
CA MET A 57 2.58 -12.24 -3.96
C MET A 57 1.98 -13.15 -2.89
N MET A 58 1.02 -12.65 -2.10
CA MET A 58 0.36 -13.42 -1.05
C MET A 58 -0.74 -14.34 -1.59
N LEU A 59 -1.37 -14.05 -2.73
CA LEU A 59 -2.50 -14.84 -3.23
C LEU A 59 -2.19 -16.32 -3.43
N PRO A 60 -1.06 -16.73 -4.03
CA PRO A 60 -0.74 -18.15 -4.15
C PRO A 60 -0.62 -18.88 -2.81
N ILE A 61 -0.30 -18.16 -1.73
CA ILE A 61 -0.21 -18.69 -0.36
C ILE A 61 -1.59 -18.75 0.29
N LEU A 62 -2.46 -17.78 0.00
CA LEU A 62 -3.80 -17.68 0.56
C LEU A 62 -4.82 -18.57 -0.16
N GLU A 63 -4.48 -19.07 -1.35
CA GLU A 63 -5.25 -20.00 -2.18
C GLU A 63 -6.68 -19.51 -2.46
N PRO A 64 -6.86 -18.35 -3.12
CA PRO A 64 -8.18 -17.78 -3.39
C PRO A 64 -9.03 -18.74 -4.24
N THR A 65 -10.34 -18.70 -4.04
CA THR A 65 -11.30 -19.52 -4.78
C THR A 65 -11.51 -19.02 -6.22
N ASN A 66 -11.12 -17.77 -6.52
CA ASN A 66 -11.24 -17.14 -7.84
C ASN A 66 -10.16 -16.07 -8.05
N ALA A 67 -9.68 -15.92 -9.28
CA ALA A 67 -8.78 -14.84 -9.72
C ALA A 67 -9.35 -13.41 -9.49
N ALA A 68 -10.66 -13.27 -9.30
CA ALA A 68 -11.29 -12.01 -8.89
C ALA A 68 -10.73 -11.45 -7.57
N ALA A 69 -10.05 -12.27 -6.76
CA ALA A 69 -9.37 -11.82 -5.53
C ALA A 69 -8.15 -10.91 -5.79
N ILE A 70 -7.63 -10.82 -7.02
CA ILE A 70 -6.45 -10.01 -7.35
C ILE A 70 -6.67 -8.53 -7.06
N GLY A 71 -7.80 -7.97 -7.48
CA GLY A 71 -8.13 -6.55 -7.23
C GLY A 71 -8.18 -6.23 -5.74
N PRO A 72 -9.06 -6.90 -4.95
CA PRO A 72 -9.15 -6.72 -3.51
C PRO A 72 -7.83 -6.92 -2.75
N ALA A 73 -6.99 -7.89 -3.16
CA ALA A 73 -5.70 -8.11 -2.52
C ALA A 73 -4.71 -6.97 -2.78
N ARG A 74 -4.69 -6.44 -4.01
CA ARG A 74 -3.90 -5.25 -4.35
C ARG A 74 -4.37 -4.03 -3.55
N ASP A 75 -5.68 -3.86 -3.43
CA ASP A 75 -6.28 -2.74 -2.70
C ASP A 75 -6.03 -2.84 -1.20
N LEU A 76 -5.99 -4.04 -0.62
CA LEU A 76 -5.59 -4.23 0.77
C LEU A 76 -4.13 -3.79 1.00
N GLY A 77 -3.22 -4.17 0.10
CA GLY A 77 -1.83 -3.72 0.14
C GLY A 77 -1.73 -2.20 0.07
N ASN A 78 -2.43 -1.57 -0.88
CA ASN A 78 -2.52 -0.12 -0.99
C ASN A 78 -3.10 0.54 0.26
N ALA A 79 -4.14 -0.05 0.86
CA ALA A 79 -4.76 0.48 2.06
C ALA A 79 -3.78 0.49 3.25
N PHE A 80 -3.05 -0.61 3.48
CA PHE A 80 -2.01 -0.68 4.51
C PHE A 80 -0.90 0.35 4.28
N GLN A 81 -0.45 0.50 3.04
CA GLN A 81 0.60 1.45 2.72
C GLN A 81 0.14 2.90 2.88
N LEU A 82 -1.07 3.22 2.45
CA LEU A 82 -1.64 4.55 2.67
C LEU A 82 -1.86 4.81 4.16
N THR A 83 -2.29 3.81 4.94
CA THR A 83 -2.34 3.92 6.41
C THR A 83 -0.97 4.27 7.00
N ASN A 84 0.13 3.64 6.53
CA ASN A 84 1.48 3.98 6.99
C ASN A 84 1.82 5.45 6.68
N PHE A 85 1.60 5.92 5.45
CA PHE A 85 1.87 7.32 5.08
C PHE A 85 1.07 8.32 5.90
N LEU A 86 -0.21 8.03 6.17
CA LEU A 86 -1.07 8.93 6.94
C LEU A 86 -0.77 8.94 8.44
N ARG A 87 -0.20 7.85 8.97
CA ARG A 87 0.25 7.76 10.36
C ARG A 87 1.58 8.49 10.58
N ASP A 88 2.51 8.36 9.63
CA ASP A 88 3.93 8.69 9.80
C ASP A 88 4.34 10.00 9.09
N VAL A 89 3.38 10.93 8.88
CA VAL A 89 3.61 12.19 8.14
C VAL A 89 4.81 12.98 8.69
N ASN A 90 4.97 13.07 10.00
CA ASN A 90 6.05 13.84 10.62
C ASN A 90 7.41 13.16 10.44
N GLU A 91 7.46 11.85 10.60
CA GLU A 91 8.63 11.00 10.45
C GLU A 91 9.11 11.00 8.99
N ASP A 92 8.17 11.00 8.03
CA ASP A 92 8.48 11.12 6.61
C ASP A 92 9.03 12.51 6.27
N LEU A 93 8.47 13.57 6.85
CA LEU A 93 9.01 14.93 6.71
C LEU A 93 10.44 15.05 7.26
N ASP A 94 10.76 14.38 8.38
CA ASP A 94 12.13 14.34 8.93
C ASP A 94 13.11 13.68 7.97
N ARG A 95 12.62 12.78 7.11
CA ARG A 95 13.41 12.10 6.06
C ARG A 95 13.40 12.85 4.73
N GLY A 96 12.81 14.05 4.68
CA GLY A 96 12.69 14.85 3.46
C GLY A 96 11.64 14.35 2.48
N ARG A 97 10.68 13.52 2.93
CA ARG A 97 9.68 12.88 2.07
C ARG A 97 8.27 13.39 2.34
N VAL A 98 7.46 13.40 1.29
CA VAL A 98 6.03 13.69 1.37
C VAL A 98 5.24 12.75 0.46
N TYR A 99 4.52 11.81 1.06
CA TYR A 99 3.69 10.86 0.30
C TYR A 99 2.29 11.39 0.03
N ILE A 100 1.74 12.29 0.85
CA ILE A 100 0.46 12.93 0.56
C ILE A 100 0.59 13.69 -0.78
N PRO A 101 -0.30 13.45 -1.76
CA PRO A 101 -0.21 14.10 -3.06
C PRO A 101 -0.17 15.62 -2.96
N GLN A 102 0.77 16.25 -3.68
CA GLN A 102 0.93 17.70 -3.59
C GLN A 102 -0.29 18.46 -4.13
N GLU A 103 -1.03 17.89 -5.09
CA GLU A 103 -2.33 18.42 -5.53
C GLU A 103 -3.35 18.51 -4.39
N ASP A 104 -3.38 17.53 -3.50
CA ASP A 104 -4.31 17.50 -2.37
C ASP A 104 -3.84 18.50 -1.29
N VAL A 105 -2.54 18.55 -0.99
CA VAL A 105 -1.95 19.56 -0.09
C VAL A 105 -2.31 20.99 -0.53
N ARG A 106 -2.15 21.29 -1.83
CA ARG A 106 -2.51 22.60 -2.40
C ARG A 106 -4.02 22.83 -2.39
N ARG A 107 -4.81 21.82 -2.73
CA ARG A 107 -6.28 21.89 -2.74
C ARG A 107 -6.86 22.30 -1.39
N PHE A 108 -6.27 21.81 -0.29
CA PHE A 108 -6.69 22.16 1.06
C PHE A 108 -5.93 23.35 1.66
N GLY A 109 -4.93 23.89 0.96
CA GLY A 109 -4.17 25.06 1.41
C GLY A 109 -3.33 24.80 2.66
N VAL A 110 -2.74 23.60 2.75
CA VAL A 110 -1.96 23.15 3.90
C VAL A 110 -0.46 23.36 3.64
N ASP A 111 0.27 23.84 4.64
CA ASP A 111 1.73 23.76 4.68
C ASP A 111 2.16 22.67 5.66
N LEU A 112 2.61 21.53 5.13
CA LEU A 112 3.04 20.39 5.94
C LEU A 112 4.32 20.67 6.73
N SER A 113 5.14 21.64 6.32
CA SER A 113 6.39 21.99 7.02
C SER A 113 6.13 22.62 8.40
N GLU A 114 4.93 23.20 8.59
CA GLU A 114 4.55 23.81 9.85
C GLU A 114 4.25 22.78 10.95
N ARG A 115 3.97 21.52 10.58
CA ARG A 115 3.68 20.41 11.50
C ARG A 115 2.55 20.74 12.48
N ARG A 116 1.52 21.44 12.00
CA ARG A 116 0.36 21.84 12.80
C ARG A 116 -0.89 21.10 12.36
N CYS A 117 -1.66 20.63 13.32
CA CYS A 117 -3.00 20.10 13.10
C CYS A 117 -4.00 21.27 12.96
N SER A 118 -3.89 22.03 11.87
CA SER A 118 -4.82 23.11 11.53
C SER A 118 -6.18 22.54 11.08
N PRO A 119 -7.27 23.34 11.07
CA PRO A 119 -8.54 22.91 10.51
C PRO A 119 -8.40 22.40 9.06
N GLN A 120 -7.57 23.05 8.24
CA GLN A 120 -7.27 22.66 6.87
C GLN A 120 -6.56 21.31 6.80
N PHE A 121 -5.58 21.07 7.69
CA PHE A 121 -4.90 19.78 7.80
C PHE A 121 -5.87 18.67 8.19
N VAL A 122 -6.80 18.94 9.12
CA VAL A 122 -7.84 17.97 9.50
C VAL A 122 -8.71 17.60 8.30
N GLU A 123 -9.12 18.57 7.48
CA GLU A 123 -9.92 18.28 6.27
C GLU A 123 -9.11 17.53 5.19
N LEU A 124 -7.84 17.87 5.00
CA LEU A 124 -6.92 17.09 4.15
C LEU A 124 -6.83 15.63 4.63
N MET A 125 -6.60 15.41 5.92
CA MET A 125 -6.49 14.06 6.47
C MET A 125 -7.81 13.29 6.35
N LYS A 126 -8.96 13.93 6.57
CA LYS A 126 -10.27 13.29 6.35
C LYS A 126 -10.44 12.85 4.89
N PHE A 127 -10.00 13.68 3.95
CA PHE A 127 -10.06 13.38 2.52
C PHE A 127 -9.20 12.16 2.17
N GLU A 128 -7.94 12.13 2.62
CA GLU A 128 -7.04 10.98 2.42
C GLU A 128 -7.52 9.71 3.14
N ILE A 129 -8.06 9.85 4.36
CA ILE A 129 -8.64 8.72 5.11
C ILE A 129 -9.86 8.17 4.39
N ALA A 130 -10.69 9.01 3.76
CA ALA A 130 -11.84 8.55 2.98
C ALA A 130 -11.38 7.70 1.77
N ARG A 131 -10.31 8.13 1.09
CA ARG A 131 -9.66 7.36 0.02
C ARG A 131 -9.12 6.02 0.52
N CYS A 132 -8.44 6.00 1.68
CA CYS A 132 -7.98 4.77 2.31
C CYS A 132 -9.13 3.82 2.68
N ARG A 133 -10.24 4.36 3.19
CA ARG A 133 -11.44 3.58 3.51
C ARG A 133 -12.10 2.97 2.27
N GLU A 134 -11.97 3.60 1.10
CA GLU A 134 -12.44 3.03 -0.16
C GLU A 134 -11.64 1.77 -0.52
N LEU A 135 -10.31 1.85 -0.43
CA LEU A 135 -9.41 0.71 -0.66
C LEU A 135 -9.72 -0.45 0.30
N TYR A 136 -9.96 -0.14 1.58
CA TYR A 136 -10.37 -1.16 2.53
C TYR A 136 -11.73 -1.79 2.22
N ARG A 137 -12.69 -1.01 1.71
CA ARG A 137 -14.01 -1.56 1.34
C ARG A 137 -13.88 -2.52 0.16
N SER A 138 -13.10 -2.15 -0.86
CA SER A 138 -12.74 -3.06 -1.96
C SER A 138 -12.06 -4.33 -1.43
N ALA A 139 -11.10 -4.17 -0.52
CA ALA A 139 -10.39 -5.29 0.09
C ALA A 139 -11.31 -6.26 0.86
N ASP A 140 -12.31 -5.73 1.57
CA ASP A 140 -13.26 -6.53 2.36
C ASP A 140 -14.09 -7.47 1.47
N GLU A 141 -14.38 -7.10 0.22
CA GLU A 141 -15.02 -7.98 -0.77
C GLU A 141 -14.15 -9.21 -1.09
N GLY A 142 -12.82 -9.06 -1.03
CA GLY A 142 -11.86 -10.13 -1.26
C GLY A 142 -11.88 -11.22 -0.18
N LEU A 143 -12.32 -10.91 1.05
CA LEU A 143 -12.36 -11.89 2.14
C LEU A 143 -13.29 -13.06 1.82
N ALA A 144 -14.40 -12.81 1.12
CA ALA A 144 -15.34 -13.83 0.69
C ALA A 144 -14.77 -14.76 -0.41
N LEU A 145 -13.68 -14.34 -1.05
CA LEU A 145 -12.99 -15.09 -2.11
C LEU A 145 -11.83 -15.94 -1.56
N LEU A 146 -11.64 -15.98 -0.24
CA LEU A 146 -10.59 -16.75 0.41
C LEU A 146 -11.16 -17.99 1.15
N PRO A 147 -10.38 -19.07 1.27
CA PRO A 147 -10.70 -20.17 2.17
C PRO A 147 -10.91 -19.66 3.61
N PRO A 148 -11.79 -20.28 4.43
CA PRO A 148 -12.14 -19.75 5.74
C PRO A 148 -10.96 -19.50 6.69
N GLN A 149 -9.89 -20.30 6.59
CA GLN A 149 -8.69 -20.10 7.39
C GLN A 149 -7.92 -18.84 6.96
N SER A 150 -7.65 -18.71 5.66
CA SER A 150 -7.02 -17.53 5.06
C SER A 150 -7.83 -16.26 5.31
N ALA A 151 -9.16 -16.32 5.12
CA ALA A 151 -10.07 -15.20 5.36
C ALA A 151 -10.00 -14.70 6.82
N ARG A 152 -9.94 -15.61 7.80
CA ARG A 152 -9.77 -15.23 9.21
C ARG A 152 -8.43 -14.55 9.48
N SER A 153 -7.34 -15.06 8.90
CA SER A 153 -6.00 -14.47 9.06
C SER A 153 -5.93 -13.06 8.47
N ILE A 154 -6.47 -12.87 7.25
CA ILE A 154 -6.51 -11.55 6.61
C ILE A 154 -7.47 -10.60 7.34
N GLY A 155 -8.63 -11.10 7.76
CA GLY A 155 -9.58 -10.33 8.56
C GLY A 155 -8.99 -9.83 9.89
N ALA A 156 -8.12 -10.62 10.54
CA ALA A 156 -7.41 -10.18 11.74
C ALA A 156 -6.38 -9.08 11.42
N ALA A 157 -5.54 -9.29 10.40
CA ALA A 157 -4.53 -8.32 9.97
C ALA A 157 -5.15 -6.96 9.57
N ARG A 158 -6.35 -6.99 8.97
CA ARG A 158 -7.12 -5.82 8.57
C ARG A 158 -7.56 -4.92 9.75
N VAL A 159 -7.68 -5.45 10.96
CA VAL A 159 -8.19 -4.74 12.14
C VAL A 159 -7.07 -4.22 13.04
N LEU A 160 -5.85 -4.74 12.88
CA LEU A 160 -4.64 -4.33 13.61
C LEU A 160 -4.02 -3.07 12.98
#